data_AF-A0A975GKX8-F1
#
_entry.id   AF-A0A975GKX8-F1
#
_cell.length_a   1.000
_cell.length_b   1.000
_cell.length_c   1.000
_cell.angle_alpha   90.00
_cell.angle_beta   90.00
_cell.angle_gamma   90.00
#
_symmetry.space_group_name_H-M   'P 1'
#
loop_
_entity.id
_entity.type
_entity.pdbx_description
1 polymer ?
#
loop_
_entity_poly.entity_id
_entity_poly.type
_entity_poly.pdbx_seq_one_letter_code
_entity_poly.pdbx_strand_id
1 'polypeptide(L)'
;MAWKGEGVVVNKKKIAEQMDIPEQFLAKVAQQLAHAGIIIIVQGAKGGFMLAKAPEKITLLDIIEVMMGTLFLNDCIRHPESCKRSPNCSIHVVWQKAQKKLRETLREANFKNLQTNKSCMNHFFESETVKEKEIMMSKTQENLWEAFAGESQANRKYLAFAKKADKENYPHIAKLFRAAAEAETVHAHAHLKALKAVNGTVENLKEAIAGETHEFRHMYPEMIETAKEEKHKAAERSFRFANEVEQIHAELYQKALDNLDQPQDVDCYYVCSVCGYTCENEAPDNCPVCNVKAKAFLRVE
;
A
#
# COMPACT_ATOMS: atom_id res chain seq x y z
N MET A 1 -9.42 0.69 31.46
CA MET A 1 -10.04 -0.05 32.59
C MET A 1 -9.43 -1.42 32.78
N ALA A 2 -9.36 -2.26 31.75
CA ALA A 2 -8.88 -3.64 31.88
C ALA A 2 -7.46 -3.78 32.49
N TRP A 3 -6.52 -2.90 32.10
CA TRP A 3 -5.16 -2.78 32.68
C TRP A 3 -5.11 -2.49 34.20
N LYS A 4 -6.21 -2.06 34.80
CA LYS A 4 -6.31 -1.80 36.24
C LYS A 4 -6.85 -3.00 37.02
N GLY A 5 -7.35 -4.03 36.34
CA GLY A 5 -7.97 -5.20 36.96
C GLY A 5 -9.47 -5.01 37.30
N GLU A 6 -10.11 -6.12 37.68
CA GLU A 6 -11.49 -6.14 38.17
C GLU A 6 -11.61 -5.37 39.49
N GLY A 7 -12.76 -4.72 39.74
CA GLY A 7 -13.01 -4.03 41.02
C GLY A 7 -12.38 -2.64 41.16
N VAL A 8 -11.49 -2.22 40.25
CA VAL A 8 -10.81 -0.92 40.34
C VAL A 8 -11.58 0.17 39.60
N VAL A 9 -11.96 1.21 40.33
CA VAL A 9 -12.62 2.40 39.76
C VAL A 9 -11.59 3.25 39.02
N VAL A 10 -11.85 3.50 37.74
CA VAL A 10 -11.05 4.39 36.91
C VAL A 10 -11.83 5.67 36.63
N ASN A 11 -11.25 6.81 36.96
CA ASN A 11 -11.90 8.11 36.84
C ASN A 11 -12.31 8.41 35.38
N LYS A 12 -13.55 8.87 35.20
CA LYS A 12 -14.12 9.14 33.87
C LYS A 12 -13.33 10.18 33.05
N LYS A 13 -12.81 11.23 33.70
CA LYS A 13 -12.06 12.31 33.02
C LYS A 13 -10.76 11.78 32.46
N LYS A 14 -10.06 10.99 33.28
CA LYS A 14 -8.82 10.33 32.87
C LYS A 14 -9.02 9.38 31.69
N ILE A 15 -10.15 8.66 31.65
CA ILE A 15 -10.46 7.79 30.50
C ILE A 15 -10.72 8.62 29.25
N ALA A 16 -11.52 9.69 29.36
CA ALA A 16 -11.84 10.58 28.24
C ALA A 16 -10.57 11.21 27.65
N GLU A 17 -9.68 11.73 28.51
CA GLU A 17 -8.38 12.31 28.12
C GLU A 17 -7.47 11.28 27.45
N GLN A 18 -7.33 10.08 28.03
CA GLN A 18 -6.43 9.05 27.49
C GLN A 18 -6.89 8.48 26.14
N MET A 19 -8.20 8.46 25.91
CA MET A 19 -8.79 7.93 24.68
C MET A 19 -9.04 9.02 23.64
N ASP A 20 -8.75 10.28 23.97
CA ASP A 20 -9.04 11.47 23.15
C ASP A 20 -10.51 11.52 22.67
N ILE A 21 -11.45 11.33 23.61
CA ILE A 21 -12.90 11.38 23.33
C ILE A 21 -13.65 12.30 24.29
N PRO A 22 -14.74 12.96 23.83
CA PRO A 22 -15.58 13.79 24.72
C PRO A 22 -16.20 12.99 25.88
N GLU A 23 -16.21 13.56 27.10
CA GLU A 23 -16.81 12.93 28.30
C GLU A 23 -18.27 12.50 28.08
N GLN A 24 -19.05 13.32 27.36
CA GLN A 24 -20.45 13.02 27.05
C GLN A 24 -20.61 11.80 26.14
N PHE A 25 -19.69 11.62 25.19
CA PHE A 25 -19.67 10.44 24.32
C PHE A 25 -19.29 9.20 25.11
N LEU A 26 -18.22 9.29 25.92
CA LEU A 26 -17.80 8.23 26.81
C LEU A 26 -18.93 7.79 27.77
N ALA A 27 -19.72 8.73 28.30
CA ALA A 27 -20.85 8.42 29.15
C ALA A 27 -21.93 7.58 28.43
N LYS A 28 -22.22 7.86 27.15
CA LYS A 28 -23.16 7.06 26.34
C LYS A 28 -22.66 5.64 26.11
N VAL A 29 -21.37 5.50 25.76
CA VAL A 29 -20.72 4.18 25.61
C VAL A 29 -20.77 3.42 26.94
N ALA A 30 -20.44 4.09 28.04
CA ALA A 30 -20.45 3.49 29.37
C ALA A 30 -21.84 3.01 29.80
N GLN A 31 -22.91 3.74 29.47
CA GLN A 31 -24.28 3.30 29.74
C GLN A 31 -24.62 2.00 29.03
N GLN A 32 -24.26 1.84 27.76
CA GLN A 32 -24.51 0.61 27.00
C GLN A 32 -23.75 -0.58 27.59
N LEU A 33 -22.46 -0.38 27.89
CA LEU A 33 -21.63 -1.41 28.52
C LEU A 33 -22.10 -1.79 29.94
N ALA A 34 -22.62 -0.82 30.70
CA ALA A 34 -23.17 -1.07 32.03
C ALA A 34 -24.47 -1.85 31.97
N HIS A 35 -25.36 -1.52 31.02
CA HIS A 35 -26.58 -2.28 30.78
C HIS A 35 -26.29 -3.74 30.40
N ALA A 36 -25.23 -3.96 29.62
CA ALA A 36 -24.75 -5.30 29.27
C ALA A 36 -23.99 -6.02 30.42
N GLY A 37 -23.85 -5.39 31.59
CA GLY A 37 -23.13 -5.97 32.74
C GLY A 37 -21.64 -6.19 32.48
N ILE A 38 -21.02 -5.37 31.62
CA ILE A 38 -19.58 -5.38 31.35
C ILE A 38 -18.84 -4.44 32.30
N ILE A 39 -19.44 -3.31 32.64
CA ILE A 39 -18.89 -2.33 33.58
C ILE A 39 -19.93 -1.93 34.64
N ILE A 40 -19.45 -1.34 35.73
CA ILE A 40 -20.28 -0.69 36.75
C ILE A 40 -19.93 0.80 36.76
N ILE A 41 -20.96 1.64 36.77
CA ILE A 41 -20.84 3.09 36.88
C ILE A 41 -20.85 3.46 38.36
N VAL A 42 -19.76 4.06 38.84
CA VAL A 42 -19.62 4.53 40.22
C VAL A 42 -19.85 6.04 40.25
N GLN A 43 -20.83 6.48 41.03
CA GLN A 43 -21.23 7.89 41.13
C GLN A 43 -20.37 8.67 42.15
N GLY A 44 -20.39 10.00 42.05
CA GLY A 44 -19.73 10.92 42.99
C GLY A 44 -18.47 11.61 42.44
N ALA A 45 -17.87 12.50 43.24
CA ALA A 45 -16.73 13.33 42.83
C ALA A 45 -15.46 12.52 42.45
N LYS A 46 -15.28 11.36 43.07
CA LYS A 46 -14.24 10.37 42.73
C LYS A 46 -14.77 9.20 41.89
N GLY A 47 -15.98 9.35 41.35
CA GLY A 47 -16.66 8.35 40.54
C GLY A 47 -15.98 8.08 39.19
N GLY A 48 -16.47 7.08 38.49
CA GLY A 48 -15.86 6.57 37.27
C GLY A 48 -16.47 5.25 36.86
N PHE A 49 -15.66 4.42 36.21
CA PHE A 49 -16.08 3.13 35.69
C PHE A 49 -15.16 2.03 36.22
N MET A 50 -15.74 0.89 36.56
CA MET A 50 -15.01 -0.33 36.92
C MET A 50 -15.53 -1.51 36.08
N LEU A 51 -14.71 -2.53 35.86
CA LEU A 51 -15.19 -3.75 35.23
C LEU A 51 -16.13 -4.50 36.17
N ALA A 52 -17.24 -5.01 35.61
CA ALA A 52 -18.20 -5.86 36.32
C ALA A 52 -17.79 -7.34 36.30
N LYS A 53 -16.83 -7.72 35.44
CA LYS A 53 -16.31 -9.07 35.27
C LYS A 53 -14.79 -9.01 35.10
N ALA A 54 -14.11 -10.09 35.47
CA ALA A 54 -12.68 -10.28 35.19
C ALA A 54 -12.35 -10.08 33.69
N PRO A 55 -11.21 -9.45 33.34
CA PRO A 55 -10.82 -9.22 31.94
C PRO A 55 -10.79 -10.48 31.06
N GLU A 56 -10.53 -11.66 31.64
CA GLU A 56 -10.54 -12.97 30.96
C GLU A 56 -11.92 -13.39 30.48
N LYS A 57 -12.97 -12.87 31.12
CA LYS A 57 -14.38 -13.18 30.84
C LYS A 57 -15.04 -12.17 29.92
N ILE A 58 -14.30 -11.18 29.43
CA ILE A 58 -14.78 -10.15 28.52
C ILE A 58 -14.02 -10.32 27.21
N THR A 59 -14.74 -10.62 26.14
CA THR A 59 -14.18 -10.84 24.79
C THR A 59 -14.36 -9.60 23.91
N LEU A 60 -13.56 -9.50 22.85
CA LEU A 60 -13.76 -8.46 21.84
C LEU A 60 -15.11 -8.60 21.16
N LEU A 61 -15.58 -9.84 20.92
CA LEU A 61 -16.92 -10.10 20.42
C LEU A 61 -18.00 -9.52 21.34
N ASP A 62 -17.88 -9.68 22.66
CA ASP A 62 -18.87 -9.13 23.61
C ASP A 62 -19.00 -7.61 23.47
N ILE A 63 -17.87 -6.90 23.34
CA ILE A 63 -17.89 -5.44 23.17
C ILE A 63 -18.51 -5.05 21.83
N ILE A 64 -18.12 -5.71 20.73
CA ILE A 64 -18.65 -5.40 19.41
C ILE A 64 -20.16 -5.66 19.36
N GLU A 65 -20.64 -6.77 19.90
CA GLU A 65 -22.07 -7.11 19.86
C GLU A 65 -22.92 -6.21 20.76
N VAL A 66 -22.37 -5.71 21.87
CA VAL A 66 -23.05 -4.70 22.70
C VAL A 66 -23.17 -3.36 21.96
N MET A 67 -22.13 -2.95 21.22
CA MET A 67 -22.08 -1.65 20.57
C MET A 67 -22.80 -1.61 19.21
N MET A 68 -22.71 -2.69 18.43
CA MET A 68 -23.15 -2.74 17.04
C MET A 68 -24.26 -3.78 16.79
N GLY A 69 -24.59 -4.58 17.80
CA GLY A 69 -25.48 -5.73 17.64
C GLY A 69 -24.75 -6.94 17.06
N THR A 70 -25.50 -8.01 16.83
CA THR A 70 -24.96 -9.26 16.28
C THR A 70 -24.28 -9.00 14.94
N LEU A 71 -23.00 -9.37 14.84
CA LEU A 71 -22.22 -9.25 13.61
C LEU A 71 -22.78 -10.19 12.55
N PHE A 72 -22.87 -9.73 11.30
CA PHE A 72 -23.18 -10.52 10.12
C PHE A 72 -22.31 -10.06 8.94
N LEU A 73 -21.68 -10.99 8.22
CA LEU A 73 -20.84 -10.65 7.05
C LEU A 73 -21.64 -10.05 5.88
N ASN A 74 -22.88 -10.48 5.69
CA ASN A 74 -23.72 -10.02 4.59
C ASN A 74 -25.21 -10.30 4.87
N ASP A 75 -26.07 -9.71 4.05
CA ASP A 75 -27.52 -9.82 4.19
C ASP A 75 -28.05 -11.25 4.02
N CYS A 76 -27.39 -12.10 3.23
CA CYS A 76 -27.85 -13.48 3.06
C CYS A 76 -27.70 -14.29 4.36
N ILE A 77 -26.72 -13.96 5.21
CA ILE A 77 -26.53 -14.62 6.52
C ILE A 77 -27.41 -13.97 7.59
N ARG A 78 -27.64 -12.66 7.50
CA ARG A 78 -28.51 -11.93 8.43
C ARG A 78 -29.99 -12.28 8.23
N HIS A 79 -30.40 -12.34 6.98
CA HIS A 79 -31.78 -12.55 6.51
C HIS A 79 -31.80 -13.60 5.40
N PRO A 80 -31.67 -14.91 5.71
CA PRO A 80 -31.67 -15.97 4.69
C PRO A 80 -32.90 -15.93 3.76
N GLU A 81 -34.03 -15.49 4.28
CA GLU A 81 -35.30 -15.27 3.57
C GLU A 81 -35.24 -14.17 2.51
N SER A 82 -34.30 -13.23 2.63
CA SER A 82 -34.11 -12.15 1.65
C SER A 82 -33.70 -12.69 0.27
N CYS A 83 -33.15 -13.91 0.21
CA CYS A 83 -32.70 -14.55 -1.02
C CYS A 83 -33.44 -15.87 -1.25
N LYS A 84 -34.29 -15.93 -2.27
CA LYS A 84 -35.00 -17.16 -2.69
C LYS A 84 -34.06 -18.33 -3.02
N ARG A 85 -32.78 -18.05 -3.32
CA ARG A 85 -31.77 -19.07 -3.61
C ARG A 85 -31.06 -19.59 -2.36
N SER A 86 -31.21 -18.93 -1.20
CA SER A 86 -30.48 -19.26 0.03
C SER A 86 -30.51 -20.75 0.40
N PRO A 87 -31.66 -21.46 0.32
CA PRO A 87 -31.72 -22.89 0.65
C PRO A 87 -30.83 -23.78 -0.23
N ASN A 88 -30.56 -23.37 -1.48
CA ASN A 88 -29.84 -24.16 -2.47
C ASN A 88 -28.54 -23.49 -2.95
N CYS A 89 -28.10 -22.43 -2.29
CA CYS A 89 -26.94 -21.64 -2.70
C CYS A 89 -25.66 -22.21 -2.07
N SER A 90 -24.77 -22.79 -2.87
CA SER A 90 -23.48 -23.32 -2.37
C SER A 90 -22.61 -22.23 -1.73
N ILE A 91 -22.70 -21.00 -2.22
CA ILE A 91 -21.96 -19.84 -1.68
C ILE A 91 -22.49 -19.47 -0.27
N HIS A 92 -23.77 -19.67 0.03
CA HIS A 92 -24.35 -19.37 1.34
C HIS A 92 -23.67 -20.19 2.46
N VAL A 93 -23.36 -21.46 2.19
CA VAL A 93 -22.64 -22.35 3.11
C VAL A 93 -21.22 -21.83 3.39
N VAL A 94 -20.53 -21.33 2.35
CA VAL A 94 -19.19 -20.73 2.50
C VAL A 94 -19.27 -19.48 3.38
N TRP A 95 -20.27 -18.62 3.17
CA TRP A 95 -20.48 -17.45 4.01
C TRP A 95 -20.81 -17.79 5.46
N GLN A 96 -21.62 -18.82 5.72
CA GLN A 96 -21.89 -19.29 7.09
C GLN A 96 -20.60 -19.74 7.77
N LYS A 97 -19.74 -20.47 7.07
CA LYS A 97 -18.45 -20.92 7.60
C LYS A 97 -17.52 -19.75 7.90
N ALA A 98 -17.40 -18.79 6.98
CA ALA A 98 -16.57 -17.59 7.17
C ALA A 98 -17.07 -16.75 8.36
N GLN A 99 -18.38 -16.52 8.45
CA GLN A 99 -19.02 -15.82 9.56
C GLN A 99 -18.76 -16.52 10.90
N LYS A 100 -18.91 -17.84 10.95
CA LYS A 100 -18.63 -18.63 12.15
C LYS A 100 -17.18 -18.44 12.59
N LYS A 101 -16.23 -18.55 11.66
CA LYS A 101 -14.80 -18.43 11.98
C LYS A 101 -14.45 -17.02 12.47
N LEU A 102 -14.98 -15.98 11.83
CA LEU A 102 -14.80 -14.59 12.28
C LEU A 102 -15.27 -14.40 13.73
N ARG A 103 -16.48 -14.89 14.05
CA ARG A 103 -17.04 -14.78 15.40
C ARG A 103 -16.23 -15.58 16.43
N GLU A 104 -15.75 -16.76 16.08
CA GLU A 104 -14.88 -17.57 16.93
C GLU A 104 -13.58 -16.82 17.25
N THR A 105 -12.90 -16.27 16.24
CA THR A 105 -11.67 -15.49 16.43
C THR A 105 -11.89 -14.30 17.36
N LEU A 106 -12.97 -13.54 17.17
CA LEU A 106 -13.29 -12.38 18.04
C LEU A 106 -13.67 -12.80 19.47
N ARG A 107 -14.22 -14.01 19.65
CA ARG A 107 -14.56 -14.58 20.96
C ARG A 107 -13.32 -15.06 21.72
N GLU A 108 -12.33 -15.59 21.01
CA GLU A 108 -11.07 -16.04 21.63
C GLU A 108 -10.21 -14.86 22.14
N ALA A 109 -10.34 -13.69 21.52
CA ALA A 109 -9.66 -12.45 21.93
C ALA A 109 -10.29 -11.82 23.18
N ASN A 110 -9.87 -12.25 24.37
CA ASN A 110 -10.31 -11.65 25.65
C ASN A 110 -9.46 -10.47 26.11
N PHE A 111 -10.01 -9.64 27.01
CA PHE A 111 -9.34 -8.42 27.48
C PHE A 111 -8.15 -8.67 28.42
N LYS A 112 -7.92 -9.90 28.92
CA LYS A 112 -6.63 -10.25 29.54
C LYS A 112 -5.55 -10.41 28.48
N ASN A 113 -5.85 -11.18 27.42
CA ASN A 113 -4.93 -11.41 26.31
C ASN A 113 -4.64 -10.10 25.57
N LEU A 114 -5.65 -9.26 25.33
CA LEU A 114 -5.47 -7.96 24.66
C LEU A 114 -4.63 -6.95 25.46
N GLN A 115 -4.47 -7.11 26.78
CA GLN A 115 -3.53 -6.29 27.57
C GLN A 115 -2.07 -6.70 27.34
N THR A 116 -1.85 -7.98 27.06
CA THR A 116 -0.51 -8.57 26.92
C THR A 116 -0.08 -8.68 25.47
N ASN A 117 -1.04 -8.69 24.54
CA ASN A 117 -0.81 -8.50 23.12
C ASN A 117 -0.23 -7.11 22.93
N LYS A 118 1.09 -7.10 22.70
CA LYS A 118 1.81 -5.97 22.16
C LYS A 118 0.97 -5.40 21.01
N SER A 119 0.68 -4.10 21.03
CA SER A 119 0.13 -3.38 19.87
C SER A 119 0.85 -3.85 18.60
N CYS A 120 0.24 -3.76 17.43
CA CYS A 120 0.89 -4.10 16.16
C CYS A 120 2.26 -3.40 15.99
N MET A 121 2.56 -2.34 16.76
CA MET A 121 3.88 -1.69 16.83
C MET A 121 4.95 -2.46 17.64
N ASN A 122 4.58 -3.36 18.55
CA ASN A 122 5.50 -4.02 19.48
C ASN A 122 5.65 -5.54 19.25
N HIS A 123 4.83 -6.18 18.39
CA HIS A 123 4.86 -7.64 18.17
C HIS A 123 5.73 -8.11 16.98
N PHE A 124 6.62 -7.26 16.45
CA PHE A 124 7.61 -7.68 15.44
C PHE A 124 8.71 -8.60 15.99
N PHE A 125 8.79 -8.79 17.31
CA PHE A 125 9.80 -9.61 17.96
C PHE A 125 9.13 -10.55 18.97
N GLU A 126 9.32 -11.86 18.76
CA GLU A 126 9.09 -13.01 19.65
C GLU A 126 7.83 -13.89 19.41
N SER A 127 8.08 -14.92 18.58
CA SER A 127 7.78 -16.35 18.79
C SER A 127 6.55 -17.02 18.15
N GLU A 128 6.91 -18.08 17.38
CA GLU A 128 6.23 -19.33 17.03
C GLU A 128 5.07 -19.35 16.03
N THR A 129 5.34 -20.06 14.92
CA THR A 129 4.65 -19.98 13.63
C THR A 129 3.60 -21.08 13.46
N VAL A 130 2.36 -20.64 13.33
CA VAL A 130 1.37 -21.32 12.48
C VAL A 130 1.71 -20.93 11.03
N LYS A 131 1.82 -21.94 10.15
CA LYS A 131 2.15 -21.78 8.73
C LYS A 131 0.97 -21.18 7.96
N GLU A 132 0.89 -19.85 7.89
CA GLU A 132 0.17 -19.16 6.83
C GLU A 132 1.09 -18.10 6.21
N LYS A 133 1.21 -18.17 4.89
CA LYS A 133 2.27 -17.57 4.08
C LYS A 133 1.88 -16.13 3.72
N GLU A 134 1.73 -15.28 4.73
CA GLU A 134 1.71 -13.84 4.56
C GLU A 134 3.15 -13.36 4.73
N ILE A 135 3.80 -12.99 3.62
CA ILE A 135 5.19 -12.54 3.63
C ILE A 135 5.20 -11.12 4.20
N MET A 136 5.18 -11.00 5.53
CA MET A 136 5.64 -9.78 6.18
C MET A 136 7.10 -9.60 5.74
N MET A 137 7.37 -8.58 4.94
CA MET A 137 8.72 -8.28 4.49
C MET A 137 9.61 -8.08 5.71
N SER A 138 10.78 -8.72 5.74
CA SER A 138 11.72 -8.51 6.84
C SER A 138 12.23 -7.08 6.80
N LYS A 139 12.68 -6.56 7.95
CA LYS A 139 13.29 -5.22 8.00
C LYS A 139 14.46 -5.09 7.02
N THR A 140 15.21 -6.17 6.80
CA THR A 140 16.27 -6.19 5.78
C THR A 140 15.72 -6.07 4.37
N GLN A 141 14.58 -6.70 4.05
CA GLN A 141 13.95 -6.56 2.74
C GLN A 141 13.41 -5.14 2.52
N GLU A 142 12.83 -4.51 3.55
CA GLU A 142 12.45 -3.08 3.49
C GLU A 142 13.67 -2.21 3.21
N ASN A 143 14.77 -2.40 3.96
CA ASN A 143 16.00 -1.64 3.78
C ASN A 143 16.60 -1.84 2.37
N LEU A 144 16.47 -3.05 1.80
CA LEU A 144 16.92 -3.32 0.44
C LEU A 144 16.09 -2.57 -0.62
N TRP A 145 14.77 -2.46 -0.44
CA TRP A 145 13.93 -1.65 -1.33
C TRP A 145 14.21 -0.16 -1.18
N GLU A 146 14.42 0.32 0.05
CA GLU A 146 14.82 1.70 0.32
C GLU A 146 16.18 2.02 -0.34
N ALA A 147 17.16 1.12 -0.20
CA ALA A 147 18.46 1.25 -0.86
C ALA A 147 18.31 1.25 -2.38
N PHE A 148 17.54 0.30 -2.95
CA PHE A 148 17.28 0.27 -4.39
C PHE A 148 16.66 1.58 -4.90
N ALA A 149 15.68 2.14 -4.19
CA ALA A 149 15.09 3.43 -4.53
C ALA A 149 16.11 4.58 -4.43
N GLY A 150 16.95 4.58 -3.40
CA GLY A 150 18.02 5.55 -3.22
C GLY A 150 19.04 5.52 -4.36
N GLU A 151 19.56 4.34 -4.71
CA GLU A 151 20.53 4.15 -5.78
C GLU A 151 19.94 4.50 -7.16
N SER A 152 18.67 4.14 -7.39
CA SER A 152 17.95 4.50 -8.62
C SER A 152 17.82 6.02 -8.79
N GLN A 153 17.49 6.73 -7.71
CA GLN A 153 17.43 8.19 -7.72
C GLN A 153 18.81 8.83 -7.89
N ALA A 154 19.85 8.28 -7.25
CA ALA A 154 21.23 8.78 -7.35
C ALA A 154 21.76 8.66 -8.79
N ASN A 155 21.61 7.49 -9.41
CA ASN A 155 21.97 7.25 -10.81
C ASN A 155 21.35 8.30 -11.75
N ARG A 156 20.03 8.50 -11.67
CA ARG A 156 19.32 9.43 -12.57
C ARG A 156 19.73 10.89 -12.34
N LYS A 157 19.96 11.29 -11.09
CA LYS A 157 20.50 12.62 -10.76
C LYS A 157 21.90 12.83 -11.33
N TYR A 158 22.80 11.86 -11.15
CA TYR A 158 24.19 11.99 -11.61
C TYR A 158 24.30 12.07 -13.13
N LEU A 159 23.48 11.32 -13.88
CA LEU A 159 23.41 11.47 -15.34
C LEU A 159 22.91 12.86 -15.76
N ALA A 160 21.95 13.45 -15.03
CA ALA A 160 21.49 14.82 -15.28
C ALA A 160 22.59 15.86 -14.95
N PHE A 161 23.33 15.66 -13.84
CA PHE A 161 24.44 16.52 -13.44
C PHE A 161 25.60 16.43 -14.43
N ALA A 162 25.91 15.25 -14.96
CA ALA A 162 26.91 15.07 -16.01
C ALA A 162 26.58 15.93 -17.23
N LYS A 163 25.34 15.89 -17.73
CA LYS A 163 24.88 16.73 -18.86
C LYS A 163 25.02 18.23 -18.56
N LYS A 164 24.77 18.64 -17.32
CA LYS A 164 24.95 20.04 -16.90
C LYS A 164 26.43 20.43 -16.88
N ALA A 165 27.29 19.58 -16.33
CA ALA A 165 28.73 19.78 -16.29
C ALA A 165 29.34 19.83 -17.70
N ASP A 166 28.87 19.02 -18.67
CA ASP A 166 29.32 19.13 -20.06
C ASP A 166 28.95 20.49 -20.66
N LYS A 167 27.71 20.96 -20.44
CA LYS A 167 27.25 22.28 -20.92
C LYS A 167 28.03 23.45 -20.31
N GLU A 168 28.52 23.27 -19.09
CA GLU A 168 29.35 24.24 -18.37
C GLU A 168 30.85 24.06 -18.64
N ASN A 169 31.21 23.14 -19.53
CA ASN A 169 32.58 22.86 -19.95
C ASN A 169 33.49 22.34 -18.81
N TYR A 170 32.95 21.49 -17.93
CA TYR A 170 33.68 20.76 -16.88
C TYR A 170 33.81 19.26 -17.21
N PRO A 171 34.64 18.87 -18.20
CA PRO A 171 34.67 17.50 -18.72
C PRO A 171 35.13 16.47 -17.69
N HIS A 172 36.03 16.82 -16.78
CA HIS A 172 36.47 15.89 -15.73
C HIS A 172 35.34 15.59 -14.73
N ILE A 173 34.59 16.60 -14.32
CA ILE A 173 33.45 16.46 -13.40
C ILE A 173 32.32 15.67 -14.09
N ALA A 174 32.05 15.96 -15.36
CA ALA A 174 31.05 15.23 -16.12
C ALA A 174 31.40 13.74 -16.30
N LYS A 175 32.69 13.41 -16.43
CA LYS A 175 33.17 12.01 -16.43
C LYS A 175 32.97 11.36 -15.07
N LEU A 176 33.30 12.06 -13.98
CA LEU A 176 33.11 11.56 -12.62
C LEU A 176 31.63 11.25 -12.34
N PHE A 177 30.72 12.15 -12.69
CA PHE A 177 29.28 11.90 -12.51
C PHE A 177 28.77 10.70 -13.30
N ARG A 178 29.24 10.50 -14.55
CA ARG A 178 28.88 9.30 -15.33
C ARG A 178 29.44 8.03 -14.69
N ALA A 179 30.68 8.05 -14.21
CA ALA A 179 31.30 6.91 -13.55
C ALA A 179 30.58 6.55 -12.23
N ALA A 180 30.19 7.56 -11.44
CA ALA A 180 29.39 7.35 -10.23
C ALA A 180 28.00 6.80 -10.58
N ALA A 181 27.33 7.32 -11.62
CA ALA A 181 26.05 6.78 -12.06
C ALA A 181 26.14 5.29 -12.43
N GLU A 182 27.19 4.88 -13.14
CA GLU A 182 27.44 3.47 -13.45
C GLU A 182 27.64 2.62 -12.18
N ALA A 183 28.35 3.14 -11.18
CA ALA A 183 28.49 2.47 -9.89
C ALA A 183 27.13 2.29 -9.18
N GLU A 184 26.26 3.31 -9.18
CA GLU A 184 24.94 3.18 -8.56
C GLU A 184 24.03 2.19 -9.30
N THR A 185 24.21 2.00 -10.61
CA THR A 185 23.55 0.90 -11.35
C THR A 185 23.99 -0.46 -10.82
N VAL A 186 25.29 -0.64 -10.54
CA VAL A 186 25.81 -1.88 -9.94
C VAL A 186 25.20 -2.12 -8.56
N HIS A 187 25.12 -1.09 -7.72
CA HIS A 187 24.50 -1.19 -6.39
C HIS A 187 23.01 -1.55 -6.47
N ALA A 188 22.25 -0.83 -7.30
CA ALA A 188 20.82 -1.08 -7.49
C ALA A 188 20.54 -2.52 -7.95
N HIS A 189 21.30 -3.03 -8.94
CA HIS A 189 21.15 -4.41 -9.41
C HIS A 189 21.57 -5.45 -8.34
N ALA A 190 22.59 -5.15 -7.53
CA ALA A 190 22.96 -6.01 -6.41
C ALA A 190 21.83 -6.13 -5.37
N HIS A 191 21.12 -5.03 -5.08
CA HIS A 191 19.97 -5.03 -4.19
C HIS A 191 18.79 -5.82 -4.76
N LEU A 192 18.44 -5.62 -6.04
CA LEU A 192 17.39 -6.40 -6.71
C LEU A 192 17.70 -7.91 -6.71
N LYS A 193 18.97 -8.27 -6.92
CA LYS A 193 19.43 -9.67 -6.82
C LYS A 193 19.26 -10.23 -5.42
N ALA A 194 19.59 -9.46 -4.38
CA ALA A 194 19.39 -9.87 -2.98
C ALA A 194 17.90 -10.02 -2.63
N LEU A 195 17.04 -9.16 -3.19
CA LEU A 195 15.59 -9.23 -3.07
C LEU A 195 14.97 -10.39 -3.86
N LYS A 196 15.71 -10.96 -4.83
CA LYS A 196 15.18 -11.90 -5.83
C LYS A 196 14.01 -11.27 -6.62
N ALA A 197 14.12 -9.98 -6.90
CA ALA A 197 13.10 -9.20 -7.60
C ALA A 197 13.25 -9.23 -9.13
N VAL A 198 14.25 -9.95 -9.66
CA VAL A 198 14.39 -10.18 -11.10
C VAL A 198 14.00 -11.63 -11.39
N ASN A 199 12.85 -11.79 -12.06
CA ASN A 199 12.27 -13.09 -12.39
C ASN A 199 12.56 -13.47 -13.86
N GLY A 200 11.81 -14.43 -14.40
CA GLY A 200 11.84 -14.75 -15.83
C GLY A 200 11.26 -13.61 -16.67
N THR A 201 11.57 -13.59 -17.97
CA THR A 201 11.16 -12.51 -18.88
C THR A 201 9.65 -12.32 -18.90
N VAL A 202 8.87 -13.41 -18.88
CA VAL A 202 7.40 -13.36 -18.85
C VAL A 202 6.90 -12.67 -17.59
N GLU A 203 7.45 -13.01 -16.44
CA GLU A 203 7.08 -12.43 -15.16
C GLU A 203 7.48 -10.96 -15.07
N ASN A 204 8.69 -10.62 -15.53
CA ASN A 204 9.17 -9.24 -15.55
C ASN A 204 8.33 -8.37 -16.50
N LEU A 205 7.91 -8.88 -17.66
CA LEU A 205 6.99 -8.19 -18.57
C LEU A 205 5.64 -7.92 -17.90
N LYS A 206 5.08 -8.90 -17.18
CA LYS A 206 3.82 -8.72 -16.43
C LYS A 206 3.96 -7.68 -15.32
N GLU A 207 5.09 -7.69 -14.61
CA GLU A 207 5.40 -6.69 -13.58
C GLU A 207 5.49 -5.28 -14.18
N ALA A 208 6.20 -5.13 -15.31
CA ALA A 208 6.28 -3.87 -16.04
C ALA A 208 4.89 -3.40 -16.50
N ILE A 209 4.10 -4.24 -17.18
CA ILE A 209 2.73 -3.91 -17.62
C ILE A 209 1.87 -3.45 -16.44
N ALA A 210 1.94 -4.13 -15.30
CA ALA A 210 1.18 -3.77 -14.11
C ALA A 210 1.61 -2.41 -13.53
N GLY A 211 2.93 -2.16 -13.48
CA GLY A 211 3.51 -0.87 -13.09
C GLY A 211 3.04 0.26 -13.99
N GLU A 212 3.33 0.17 -15.29
CA GLU A 212 2.93 1.16 -16.29
C GLU A 212 1.41 1.43 -16.26
N THR A 213 0.59 0.37 -16.17
CA THR A 213 -0.88 0.48 -16.07
C THR A 213 -1.33 1.21 -14.81
N HIS A 214 -0.66 0.98 -13.68
CA HIS A 214 -0.96 1.72 -12.47
C HIS A 214 -0.61 3.21 -12.63
N GLU A 215 0.53 3.51 -13.25
CA GLU A 215 1.01 4.87 -13.45
C GLU A 215 0.04 5.71 -14.29
N PHE A 216 -0.35 5.23 -15.49
CA PHE A 216 -1.21 6.04 -16.37
C PHE A 216 -2.70 6.01 -16.02
N ARG A 217 -3.17 5.02 -15.23
CA ARG A 217 -4.59 4.97 -14.82
C ARG A 217 -4.88 5.65 -13.49
N HIS A 218 -3.90 5.70 -12.58
CA HIS A 218 -4.13 6.17 -11.20
C HIS A 218 -3.11 7.23 -10.78
N MET A 219 -1.82 6.91 -10.80
CA MET A 219 -0.78 7.79 -10.22
C MET A 219 -0.70 9.15 -10.92
N TYR A 220 -0.46 9.16 -12.24
CA TYR A 220 -0.29 10.42 -12.96
C TYR A 220 -1.58 11.23 -13.10
N PRO A 221 -2.77 10.66 -13.36
CA PRO A 221 -4.00 11.43 -13.38
C PRO A 221 -4.24 12.23 -12.10
N GLU A 222 -4.01 11.63 -10.93
CA GLU A 222 -4.11 12.32 -9.64
C GLU A 222 -3.08 13.46 -9.53
N MET A 223 -1.81 13.19 -9.85
CA MET A 223 -0.75 14.21 -9.83
C MET A 223 -0.98 15.36 -10.81
N ILE A 224 -1.57 15.10 -11.97
CA ILE A 224 -1.93 16.10 -12.97
C ILE A 224 -3.01 17.03 -12.41
N GLU A 225 -4.05 16.50 -11.76
CA GLU A 225 -5.10 17.32 -11.15
C GLU A 225 -4.54 18.18 -10.01
N THR A 226 -3.73 17.61 -9.12
CA THR A 226 -3.04 18.39 -8.08
C THR A 226 -2.18 19.52 -8.69
N ALA A 227 -1.39 19.24 -9.72
CA ALA A 227 -0.56 20.25 -10.37
C ALA A 227 -1.39 21.35 -11.07
N LYS A 228 -2.60 21.03 -11.57
CA LYS A 228 -3.54 22.03 -12.11
C LYS A 228 -4.10 22.92 -11.03
N GLU A 229 -4.53 22.35 -9.90
CA GLU A 229 -5.07 23.07 -8.74
C GLU A 229 -4.04 24.04 -8.17
N GLU A 230 -2.80 23.59 -8.02
CA GLU A 230 -1.67 24.40 -7.56
C GLU A 230 -1.12 25.35 -8.63
N LYS A 231 -1.65 25.30 -9.87
CA LYS A 231 -1.22 26.08 -11.03
C LYS A 231 0.26 25.90 -11.39
N HIS A 232 0.84 24.75 -11.05
CA HIS A 232 2.24 24.42 -11.30
C HIS A 232 2.44 23.87 -12.72
N LYS A 233 2.37 24.76 -13.73
CA LYS A 233 2.34 24.40 -15.17
C LYS A 233 3.51 23.53 -15.66
N ALA A 234 4.70 23.70 -15.09
CA ALA A 234 5.85 22.87 -15.47
C ALA A 234 5.69 21.41 -15.03
N ALA A 235 5.12 21.19 -13.84
CA ALA A 235 4.86 19.85 -13.32
C ALA A 235 3.67 19.22 -14.06
N GLU A 236 2.58 19.97 -14.24
CA GLU A 236 1.42 19.53 -15.04
C GLU A 236 1.87 19.01 -16.41
N ARG A 237 2.70 19.78 -17.12
CA ARG A 237 3.22 19.36 -18.43
C ARG A 237 4.08 18.09 -18.33
N SER A 238 4.94 18.00 -17.32
CA SER A 238 5.80 16.83 -17.11
C SER A 238 4.98 15.57 -16.86
N PHE A 239 3.99 15.63 -15.97
CA PHE A 239 3.12 14.49 -15.66
C PHE A 239 2.25 14.09 -16.83
N ARG A 240 1.72 15.05 -17.59
CA ARG A 240 0.96 14.76 -18.81
C ARG A 240 1.79 14.01 -19.84
N PHE A 241 3.04 14.43 -20.07
CA PHE A 241 3.93 13.75 -20.99
C PHE A 241 4.24 12.32 -20.54
N ALA A 242 4.58 12.12 -19.25
CA ALA A 242 4.80 10.78 -18.71
C ALA A 242 3.55 9.91 -18.86
N ASN A 243 2.38 10.40 -18.44
CA ASN A 243 1.11 9.65 -18.53
C ASN A 243 0.78 9.17 -19.96
N GLU A 244 0.96 10.03 -20.96
CA GLU A 244 0.72 9.66 -22.37
C GLU A 244 1.73 8.61 -22.85
N VAL A 245 2.96 8.63 -22.34
CA VAL A 245 4.03 7.70 -22.70
C VAL A 245 3.93 6.37 -21.97
N GLU A 246 3.56 6.34 -20.70
CA GLU A 246 3.42 5.08 -19.94
C GLU A 246 2.29 4.20 -20.50
N GLN A 247 1.25 4.80 -21.10
CA GLN A 247 0.27 4.04 -21.86
C GLN A 247 0.92 3.30 -23.04
N ILE A 248 1.83 3.96 -23.76
CA ILE A 248 2.55 3.37 -24.89
C ILE A 248 3.51 2.27 -24.40
N HIS A 249 4.19 2.48 -23.27
CA HIS A 249 5.03 1.44 -22.67
C HIS A 249 4.22 0.19 -22.31
N ALA A 250 3.06 0.36 -21.68
CA ALA A 250 2.17 -0.78 -21.40
C ALA A 250 1.76 -1.53 -22.67
N GLU A 251 1.43 -0.81 -23.75
CA GLU A 251 1.09 -1.40 -25.05
C GLU A 251 2.27 -2.14 -25.69
N LEU A 252 3.48 -1.58 -25.64
CA LEU A 252 4.71 -2.21 -26.16
C LEU A 252 5.08 -3.47 -25.38
N TYR A 253 5.01 -3.44 -24.04
CA TYR A 253 5.27 -4.62 -23.22
C TYR A 253 4.20 -5.70 -23.41
N GLN A 254 2.92 -5.31 -23.55
CA GLN A 254 1.85 -6.26 -23.84
C GLN A 254 2.05 -6.90 -25.21
N LYS A 255 2.41 -6.13 -26.24
CA LYS A 255 2.75 -6.64 -27.57
C LYS A 255 3.94 -7.61 -27.50
N ALA A 256 4.97 -7.31 -26.71
CA ALA A 256 6.10 -8.20 -26.52
C ALA A 256 5.68 -9.51 -25.82
N LEU A 257 4.85 -9.42 -24.79
CA LEU A 257 4.31 -10.58 -24.06
C LEU A 257 3.45 -11.48 -24.95
N ASP A 258 2.59 -10.91 -25.78
CA ASP A 258 1.68 -11.64 -26.66
C ASP A 258 2.41 -12.38 -27.80
N ASN A 259 3.62 -11.93 -28.15
CA ASN A 259 4.40 -12.41 -29.29
C ASN A 259 5.78 -12.96 -28.87
N LEU A 260 5.93 -13.45 -27.63
CA LEU A 260 7.20 -13.95 -27.08
C LEU A 260 7.88 -15.03 -27.95
N ASP A 261 7.10 -15.94 -28.52
CA ASP A 261 7.60 -17.06 -29.33
C ASP A 261 7.66 -16.74 -30.83
N GLN A 262 7.26 -15.53 -31.23
CA GLN A 262 7.24 -15.11 -32.62
C GLN A 262 8.46 -14.23 -32.93
N PRO A 263 9.13 -14.44 -34.08
CA PRO A 263 10.20 -13.55 -34.50
C PRO A 263 9.63 -12.15 -34.69
N GLN A 264 10.14 -11.20 -33.91
CA GLN A 264 9.80 -9.79 -34.06
C GLN A 264 10.83 -9.10 -34.94
N ASP A 265 10.33 -8.30 -35.87
CA ASP A 265 11.15 -7.43 -36.72
C ASP A 265 11.35 -6.09 -36.01
N VAL A 266 12.03 -6.13 -34.86
CA VAL A 266 12.41 -4.94 -34.10
C VAL A 266 13.94 -4.88 -34.05
N ASP A 267 14.52 -3.98 -34.85
CA ASP A 267 15.96 -3.72 -34.90
C ASP A 267 16.40 -2.81 -33.74
N CYS A 268 15.60 -1.78 -33.44
CA CYS A 268 15.91 -0.80 -32.41
C CYS A 268 14.66 -0.06 -31.91
N TYR A 269 14.83 0.68 -30.82
CA TYR A 269 13.82 1.61 -30.32
C TYR A 269 14.31 3.06 -30.43
N TYR A 270 13.38 3.98 -30.67
CA TYR A 270 13.65 5.42 -30.66
C TYR A 270 12.89 6.09 -29.52
N VAL A 271 13.60 6.90 -28.73
CA VAL A 271 13.04 7.62 -27.58
C VAL A 271 13.15 9.12 -27.78
N CYS A 272 12.04 9.83 -27.69
CA CYS A 272 12.02 11.29 -27.73
C CYS A 272 12.72 11.88 -26.50
N SER A 273 13.79 12.66 -26.70
CA SER A 273 14.61 13.23 -25.62
C SER A 273 13.92 14.35 -24.81
N VAL A 274 12.64 14.64 -25.10
CA VAL A 274 11.87 15.73 -24.48
C VAL A 274 10.71 15.21 -23.64
N CYS A 275 9.96 14.24 -24.15
CA CYS A 275 8.78 13.69 -23.45
C CYS A 275 8.88 12.19 -23.14
N GLY A 276 9.87 11.48 -23.70
CA GLY A 276 10.01 10.04 -23.49
C GLY A 276 9.24 9.15 -24.47
N TYR A 277 8.47 9.70 -25.42
CA TYR A 277 7.75 8.89 -26.42
C TYR A 277 8.66 7.86 -27.08
N THR A 278 8.22 6.59 -27.02
CA THR A 278 8.98 5.41 -27.45
C THR A 278 8.30 4.77 -28.66
N CYS A 279 9.09 4.43 -29.69
CA CYS A 279 8.61 3.77 -30.91
C CYS A 279 9.64 2.77 -31.45
N GLU A 280 9.16 1.77 -32.19
CA GLU A 280 9.99 0.73 -32.82
C GLU A 280 10.51 1.21 -34.18
N ASN A 281 11.77 0.85 -34.50
CA ASN A 281 12.44 0.91 -35.81
C ASN A 281 12.61 2.29 -36.47
N GLU A 282 11.66 3.20 -36.36
CA GLU A 282 11.68 4.50 -37.06
C GLU A 282 11.12 5.62 -36.17
N ALA A 283 11.87 6.72 -36.07
CA ALA A 283 11.40 7.92 -35.40
C ALA A 283 10.44 8.72 -36.30
N PRO A 284 9.26 9.15 -35.80
CA PRO A 284 8.33 9.96 -36.58
C PRO A 284 8.90 11.37 -36.85
N ASP A 285 8.47 12.00 -37.95
CA ASP A 285 8.85 13.38 -38.32
C ASP A 285 8.62 14.39 -37.19
N ASN A 286 7.49 14.20 -36.50
CA ASN A 286 7.05 14.99 -35.36
C ASN A 286 6.60 14.03 -34.25
N CYS A 287 7.14 14.22 -33.03
CA CYS A 287 6.73 13.45 -31.86
C CYS A 287 5.22 13.65 -31.61
N PRO A 288 4.42 12.57 -31.48
CA PRO A 288 2.97 12.69 -31.30
C PRO A 288 2.57 13.30 -29.95
N VAL A 289 3.44 13.21 -28.94
CA VAL A 289 3.19 13.72 -27.58
C VAL A 289 3.59 15.20 -27.44
N CYS A 290 4.82 15.55 -27.83
CA CYS A 290 5.36 16.90 -27.59
C CYS A 290 5.71 17.70 -28.86
N ASN A 291 5.43 17.14 -30.04
CA ASN A 291 5.56 17.78 -31.35
C ASN A 291 6.98 18.26 -31.74
N VAL A 292 8.03 17.74 -31.09
CA VAL A 292 9.42 18.01 -31.49
C VAL A 292 9.80 17.21 -32.72
N LYS A 293 10.76 17.71 -33.50
CA LYS A 293 11.24 17.07 -34.72
C LYS A 293 12.03 15.78 -34.46
N ALA A 294 12.05 14.89 -35.44
CA ALA A 294 12.79 13.62 -35.44
C ALA A 294 14.24 13.70 -34.91
N LYS A 295 14.94 14.82 -35.16
CA LYS A 295 16.30 15.07 -34.63
C LYS A 295 16.44 15.02 -33.10
N ALA A 296 15.33 15.11 -32.37
CA ALA A 296 15.29 15.05 -30.91
C ALA A 296 15.08 13.61 -30.40
N PHE A 297 15.08 12.61 -31.28
CA PHE A 297 15.00 11.20 -30.89
C PHE A 297 16.39 10.61 -30.73
N LEU A 298 16.51 9.71 -29.75
CA LEU A 298 17.70 8.93 -29.48
C LEU A 298 17.40 7.49 -29.86
N ARG A 299 18.26 6.87 -30.68
CA ARG A 299 18.22 5.44 -30.95
C ARG A 299 18.75 4.69 -29.72
N VAL A 300 18.05 3.64 -29.33
CA VAL A 300 18.35 2.72 -28.24
C VAL A 300 18.47 1.32 -28.86
N GLU A 301 19.58 0.65 -28.55
CA GLU A 301 19.90 -0.73 -28.96
C GLU A 301 19.66 -1.71 -27.81
#